data_AF-A0A3B0P9X8-F1
#
_entry.id   AF-A0A3B0P9X8-F1
#
_cell.length_a   1.000
_cell.length_b   1.000
_cell.length_c   1.000
_cell.angle_alpha   90.00
_cell.angle_beta   90.00
_cell.angle_gamma   90.00
#
_symmetry.space_group_name_H-M   'P 1'
#
loop_
_entity.id
_entity.type
_entity.pdbx_description
1 polymer ?
#
loop_
_entity_poly.entity_id
_entity_poly.type
_entity_poly.pdbx_seq_one_letter_code
_entity_poly.pdbx_strand_id
1 'polypeptide(L)' 'MHLLYARFFTKALADLKLIDFKEPFSSLLTQGMVLKDGFKMSKSKGNVVAPTDMIEKYGADATRLFILFATTPSKELEW' A
#
# COMPACT_ATOMS: atom_id res chain seq x y z
N MET A 1 -12.72 3.97 -1.16
CA MET A 1 -13.59 4.89 -0.40
C MET A 1 -12.83 6.05 0.24
N HIS A 2 -11.71 5.83 0.94
CA HIS A 2 -11.00 6.91 1.64
C HIS A 2 -10.56 8.08 0.74
N LEU A 3 -10.13 7.83 -0.50
CA LEU A 3 -9.68 8.89 -1.43
C LEU A 3 -10.78 9.91 -1.75
N LEU A 4 -12.03 9.45 -1.88
CA LEU A 4 -13.16 10.35 -2.14
C LEU A 4 -13.43 11.24 -0.91
N TYR A 5 -13.45 10.63 0.28
CA TYR A 5 -13.68 11.37 1.52
C TYR A 5 -12.57 12.37 1.81
N ALA A 6 -11.30 11.99 1.60
CA ALA A 6 -10.17 12.90 1.75
C ALA A 6 -10.33 14.15 0.87
N ARG A 7 -10.72 13.96 -0.40
CA ARG A 7 -10.97 15.09 -1.32
C ARG A 7 -12.15 15.95 -0.88
N PHE A 8 -13.26 15.33 -0.46
CA PHE A 8 -14.44 16.05 0.04
C PHE A 8 -14.07 16.95 1.22
N PHE A 9 -13.43 16.40 2.25
CA PHE A 9 -13.05 17.17 3.44
C PHE A 9 -12.03 18.26 3.10
N THR A 10 -11.05 17.98 2.23
CA THR A 10 -10.09 19.01 1.81
C THR A 10 -10.79 20.19 1.15
N LYS A 11 -11.75 19.93 0.26
CA LYS A 11 -12.50 21.02 -0.40
C LYS A 11 -13.36 21.80 0.59
N ALA A 12 -14.07 21.11 1.49
CA ALA A 12 -14.86 21.77 2.54
C ALA A 12 -14.00 22.67 3.44
N LEU A 13 -12.82 22.20 3.86
CA LEU A 13 -11.89 22.99 4.68
C LEU A 13 -11.30 24.18 3.93
N ALA A 14 -11.01 24.01 2.63
CA ALA A 14 -10.54 25.10 1.78
C ALA A 14 -11.60 26.18 1.59
N ASP A 15 -12.87 25.78 1.40
CA ASP A 15 -13.99 26.71 1.26
C ASP A 15 -14.27 27.47 2.59
N LEU A 16 -13.99 26.84 3.74
CA LEU A 16 -13.98 27.48 5.06
C LEU A 16 -12.73 28.34 5.33
N LYS A 17 -11.80 28.44 4.38
CA LYS A 17 -10.52 29.18 4.50
C LYS A 17 -9.62 28.69 5.65
N LEU A 18 -9.76 27.43 6.03
CA LEU A 18 -8.92 26.81 7.06
C LEU A 18 -7.61 26.26 6.49
N ILE A 19 -7.56 26.04 5.17
CA ILE A 19 -6.39 25.62 4.41
C ILE A 19 -6.37 26.35 3.05
N ASP A 20 -5.20 26.41 2.43
CA ASP A 20 -4.93 27.15 1.18
C ASP A 20 -4.84 26.24 -0.07
N PHE A 21 -5.07 24.93 0.07
CA PHE A 21 -5.06 23.96 -1.01
C PHE A 21 -6.39 23.22 -1.18
N LYS A 22 -6.72 22.82 -2.42
CA LYS A 22 -8.01 22.17 -2.77
C LYS A 22 -7.93 20.68 -3.07
N GLU A 23 -6.74 20.08 -3.09
CA GLU A 23 -6.53 18.63 -3.27
C GLU A 23 -5.54 18.11 -2.22
N PRO A 24 -5.83 16.98 -1.54
CA PRO A 24 -5.02 16.48 -0.43
C PRO A 24 -3.71 15.81 -0.87
N PHE A 25 -3.64 15.31 -2.11
CA PHE A 25 -2.51 14.52 -2.60
C PHE A 25 -2.14 15.02 -4.00
N SER A 26 -0.88 15.38 -4.21
CA SER A 26 -0.36 15.81 -5.52
C SER A 26 -0.12 14.64 -6.47
N SER A 27 0.14 13.45 -5.93
CA SER A 27 0.37 12.21 -6.68
C SER A 27 -0.19 11.02 -5.92
N LEU A 28 -0.64 10.00 -6.66
CA LEU A 28 -1.16 8.75 -6.10
C LEU A 28 -0.47 7.57 -6.78
N LEU A 29 0.15 6.69 -5.99
CA LEU A 29 0.63 5.38 -6.41
C LEU A 29 -0.16 4.31 -5.67
N THR A 30 -0.95 3.53 -6.39
CA THR A 30 -1.69 2.39 -5.83
C THR A 30 -0.86 1.13 -6.02
N GLN A 31 -0.33 0.59 -4.93
CA GLN A 31 0.48 -0.61 -4.95
C GLN A 31 -0.35 -1.83 -5.38
N GLY A 32 0.30 -2.76 -6.08
CA GLY A 32 -0.27 -4.06 -6.39
C GLY A 32 -0.43 -4.93 -5.14
N MET A 33 -1.24 -5.97 -5.27
CA MET A 33 -1.51 -6.88 -4.16
C MET A 33 -0.41 -7.92 -4.03
N VAL A 34 -0.13 -8.33 -2.80
CA VAL A 34 0.73 -9.49 -2.53
C VAL A 34 -0.15 -10.75 -2.54
N LEU A 35 0.25 -11.71 -3.35
CA LEU A 35 -0.40 -12.98 -3.56
C LEU A 35 0.42 -14.10 -2.92
N LYS A 36 -0.24 -15.19 -2.58
CA LYS A 36 0.36 -16.47 -2.22
C LYS A 36 -0.43 -17.58 -2.88
N ASP A 37 0.25 -18.42 -3.63
CA ASP A 37 -0.32 -19.49 -4.46
C ASP A 37 -1.37 -18.94 -5.44
N GLY A 38 -1.11 -17.76 -6.02
CA GLY A 38 -2.02 -17.08 -6.94
C GLY A 38 -3.27 -16.47 -6.28
N PHE A 39 -3.39 -16.51 -4.95
CA PHE A 39 -4.49 -15.89 -4.22
C PHE A 39 -4.02 -14.72 -3.38
N LYS A 40 -4.79 -13.62 -3.40
CA LYS A 40 -4.59 -12.49 -2.47
C LYS A 40 -4.45 -13.01 -1.04
N MET A 41 -3.39 -12.58 -0.35
CA MET A 41 -3.20 -12.89 1.07
C MET A 41 -4.37 -12.37 1.90
N SER A 42 -4.97 -13.25 2.72
CA SER A 42 -5.98 -12.87 3.69
C SER A 42 -6.04 -13.86 4.85
N LYS A 43 -6.41 -13.37 6.05
CA LYS A 43 -6.63 -14.23 7.22
C LYS A 43 -7.70 -15.30 6.96
N SER A 44 -8.76 -14.94 6.22
CA SER A 44 -9.85 -15.86 5.87
C SER A 44 -9.40 -17.05 5.00
N LYS A 45 -8.32 -16.90 4.23
CA LYS A 45 -7.77 -17.96 3.36
C LYS A 45 -6.63 -18.73 4.04
N GLY A 46 -6.19 -18.32 5.22
CA GLY A 46 -5.07 -18.97 5.92
C GLY A 46 -3.72 -18.85 5.21
N ASN A 47 -3.61 -18.00 4.18
CA ASN A 47 -2.43 -17.89 3.31
C ASN A 47 -1.57 -16.66 3.65
N VAL A 48 -1.69 -16.12 4.86
CA VAL A 48 -0.91 -14.96 5.32
C VAL A 48 0.53 -15.40 5.57
N VAL A 49 1.50 -14.63 5.07
CA VAL A 49 2.91 -14.78 5.44
C VAL A 49 3.33 -13.62 6.32
N ALA A 50 3.95 -13.92 7.45
CA ALA A 50 4.51 -12.92 8.34
C ALA A 50 5.85 -12.43 7.75
N PRO A 51 6.02 -11.11 7.52
CA PRO A 51 7.31 -10.57 7.09
C PRO A 51 8.43 -10.83 8.10
N THR A 52 8.08 -10.97 9.39
CA THR A 52 9.01 -11.23 10.49
C THR A 52 9.86 -12.48 10.25
N ASP A 53 9.26 -13.56 9.71
CA ASP A 53 9.97 -14.82 9.44
C ASP A 53 11.13 -14.61 8.44
N MET A 54 10.92 -13.77 7.43
CA MET A 54 11.95 -13.41 6.45
C MET A 54 12.99 -12.46 7.02
N ILE A 55 12.58 -11.52 7.87
CA ILE A 55 13.48 -10.56 8.51
C ILE A 55 14.41 -11.29 9.49
N GLU A 56 13.89 -12.22 10.28
CA GLU A 56 14.70 -13.03 11.21
C GLU A 56 15.68 -13.95 10.48
N LYS A 57 15.26 -14.50 9.33
CA LYS A 57 16.08 -15.43 8.55
C LYS A 57 17.12 -14.77 7.64
N TYR A 58 16.77 -13.64 7.02
CA TYR A 58 17.55 -13.02 5.94
C TYR A 58 17.90 -11.55 6.20
N GLY A 59 17.34 -10.94 7.23
CA GLY A 59 17.50 -9.51 7.52
C GLY A 59 16.48 -8.62 6.80
N ALA A 60 16.32 -7.42 7.34
CA ALA A 60 15.36 -6.43 6.82
C ALA A 60 15.72 -5.96 5.40
N ASP A 61 17.00 -5.76 5.12
CA ASP A 61 17.45 -5.24 3.82
C ASP A 61 17.22 -6.25 2.68
N ALA A 62 17.55 -7.53 2.90
CA ALA A 62 17.29 -8.58 1.93
C ALA A 62 15.79 -8.72 1.64
N THR A 63 14.95 -8.63 2.68
CA THR A 63 13.48 -8.68 2.56
C THR A 63 12.95 -7.50 1.74
N ARG A 64 13.42 -6.27 2.02
CA ARG A 64 13.04 -5.07 1.25
C ARG A 64 13.50 -5.14 -0.19
N LEU A 65 14.73 -5.61 -0.42
CA LEU A 65 15.27 -5.75 -1.77
C LEU A 65 14.43 -6.72 -2.60
N PHE A 66 14.06 -7.86 -2.03
CA PHE A 66 13.15 -8.81 -2.68
C PHE A 66 11.83 -8.15 -3.08
N ILE A 67 11.15 -7.48 -2.14
CA ILE A 67 9.85 -6.83 -2.41
C ILE A 67 9.95 -5.78 -3.53
N LEU A 68 11.01 -4.97 -3.51
CA LEU A 68 11.20 -3.87 -4.46
C LEU A 68 11.67 -4.35 -5.84
N PHE A 69 12.30 -5.53 -5.92
CA PHE A 69 12.87 -6.06 -7.16
C PHE A 69 11.99 -7.10 -7.84
N ALA A 70 11.16 -7.83 -7.09
CA ALA A 70 10.32 -8.92 -7.63
C ALA A 70 9.31 -8.43 -8.69
N THR A 71 8.79 -7.21 -8.55
CA THR A 71 7.88 -6.61 -9.54
C THR A 71 7.86 -5.09 -9.42
N THR A 72 7.27 -4.42 -10.42
CA THR A 72 7.01 -2.97 -10.33
C THR A 72 5.94 -2.67 -9.28
N PRO A 73 6.01 -1.56 -8.54
CA PRO A 73 5.12 -1.29 -7.40
C PRO A 73 3.61 -1.38 -7.66
N SER A 74 3.17 -1.11 -8.90
CA SER A 74 1.75 -1.15 -9.29
C SER A 74 1.24 -2.55 -9.71
N LYS A 75 2.14 -3.53 -9.85
CA LYS A 75 1.80 -4.90 -10.25
C LYS A 75 1.73 -5.82 -9.04
N GLU A 76 0.98 -6.90 -9.20
CA GLU A 76 0.89 -7.94 -8.19
C GLU A 76 2.26 -8.61 -7.97
N LEU A 77 2.54 -8.95 -6.71
CA LEU A 77 3.74 -9.63 -6.27
C LEU A 77 3.35 -11.02 -5.78
N GLU A 78 3.93 -12.07 -6.36
CA GLU A 78 3.82 -13.43 -5.84
C GLU A 78 4.88 -13.62 -4.74
N TRP A 79 4.44 -14.06 -3.56
CA TRP A 79 5.30 -14.24 -2.39
C TRP A 79 5.95 -15.61 -2.35
#